data_AF-A0A2D8ESC9-F1
#
_entry.id   AF-A0A2D8ESC9-F1
#
_cell.length_a   1.000
_cell.length_b   1.000
_cell.length_c   1.000
_cell.angle_alpha   90.00
_cell.angle_beta   90.00
_cell.angle_gamma   90.00
#
_symmetry.space_group_name_H-M   'P 1'
#
loop_
_entity.id
_entity.type
_entity.pdbx_description
1 polymer ?
#
loop_
_entity_poly.entity_id
_entity_poly.type
_entity_poly.pdbx_seq_one_letter_code
_entity_poly.pdbx_strand_id
1 'polypeptide(L)'
;MPYYKFKRNEVYNNTLKTHPSVKFVVYNGSASYNNTPNISGAFADPIRLTDGGNVSLYELNIDRVSTSTGRSIGQVDDTGLIYPFAVKNGTRIDFRTSTEAAFNSADYGQVITGSPYPYTSSIDKEFYGTTTARVGTVSSTTDGYVSHLRALKTTINHYNYINSHFAYSSSLHQRDFDTAQVGLVNIPSVFYGSEIKKGTLNLEYYFTGTLIGRAQDTNRDGVLYSTYGVSSGSAVGLALYSEGILILTGSQSLNSSNDAYLPATDNPKWIYFAQSVSGSITAPNSAYILEMSGTSHTQTITMFATAPKGDLNHSNNPTFVAHNPNDYAATSSHSYLELTTRPIKNIVSSSYPDPTGSFEKTTYISKIGIYDEDKNLIGIAKVATPVKKTVERDFTFKIKLDI
;
A
#
# COMPACT_ATOMS: atom_id res chain seq x y z
N MET A 1 20.13 12.99 34.22
CA MET A 1 18.72 12.80 33.79
C MET A 1 18.30 11.41 34.22
N PRO A 2 17.17 11.23 34.92
CA PRO A 2 16.71 9.92 35.36
C PRO A 2 16.15 9.10 34.19
N TYR A 3 16.45 7.80 34.16
CA TYR A 3 15.90 6.84 33.20
C TYR A 3 14.82 6.02 33.88
N TYR A 4 13.69 5.82 33.20
CA TYR A 4 12.59 4.98 33.67
C TYR A 4 12.38 3.84 32.69
N LYS A 5 12.42 2.61 33.20
CA LYS A 5 12.12 1.41 32.40
C LYS A 5 10.62 1.27 32.24
N PHE A 6 10.14 1.09 31.01
CA PHE A 6 8.75 0.79 30.76
C PHE A 6 8.33 -0.52 31.44
N LYS A 7 7.16 -0.50 32.09
CA LYS A 7 6.52 -1.70 32.63
C LYS A 7 5.73 -2.41 31.54
N ARG A 8 5.40 -3.69 31.77
CA ARG A 8 4.63 -4.52 30.83
C ARG A 8 3.29 -3.90 30.42
N ASN A 9 2.65 -3.13 31.30
CA ASN A 9 1.35 -2.49 31.05
C ASN A 9 1.48 -1.03 30.53
N GLU A 10 2.67 -0.61 30.14
CA GLU A 10 2.95 0.73 29.62
C GLU A 10 3.31 0.73 28.14
N VAL A 11 3.51 -0.45 27.53
CA VAL A 11 3.81 -0.61 26.11
C VAL A 11 2.78 -1.55 25.49
N TYR A 12 2.10 -1.07 24.45
CA TYR A 12 1.10 -1.82 23.71
C TYR A 12 1.47 -1.81 22.23
N ASN A 13 1.59 -2.99 21.63
CA ASN A 13 1.60 -3.10 20.18
C ASN A 13 0.15 -3.20 19.69
N ASN A 14 -0.28 -2.21 18.91
CA ASN A 14 -1.61 -2.17 18.32
C ASN A 14 -1.47 -2.28 16.81
N THR A 15 -2.36 -3.05 16.18
CA THR A 15 -2.44 -3.08 14.71
C THR A 15 -3.70 -2.34 14.28
N LEU A 16 -3.53 -1.21 13.58
CA LEU A 16 -4.62 -0.50 12.95
C LEU A 16 -4.97 -1.20 11.63
N LYS A 17 -6.18 -1.77 11.55
CA LYS A 17 -6.72 -2.33 10.30
C LYS A 17 -7.59 -1.27 9.60
N THR A 18 -7.14 -0.81 8.45
CA THR A 18 -7.86 0.15 7.59
C THR A 18 -8.38 -0.53 6.34
N HIS A 19 -9.46 0.01 5.76
CA HIS A 19 -10.10 -0.56 4.58
C HIS A 19 -10.29 0.50 3.48
N PRO A 20 -9.23 0.84 2.74
CA PRO A 20 -9.34 1.81 1.64
C PRO A 20 -10.26 1.27 0.54
N SER A 21 -11.19 2.10 0.07
CA SER A 21 -12.07 1.77 -1.05
C SER A 21 -11.37 2.04 -2.38
N VAL A 22 -11.50 1.11 -3.32
CA VAL A 22 -10.97 1.19 -4.68
C VAL A 22 -12.10 0.97 -5.68
N LYS A 23 -12.10 1.78 -6.73
CA LYS A 23 -13.03 1.68 -7.85
C LYS A 23 -12.27 1.65 -9.17
N PHE A 24 -12.54 0.63 -9.97
CA PHE A 24 -12.13 0.57 -11.37
C PHE A 24 -13.34 0.75 -12.27
N VAL A 25 -13.21 1.59 -13.28
CA VAL A 25 -14.20 1.70 -14.36
C VAL A 25 -13.50 1.33 -15.66
N VAL A 26 -14.00 0.30 -16.34
CA VAL A 26 -13.47 -0.18 -17.62
C VAL A 26 -14.48 0.13 -18.72
N TYR A 27 -14.02 0.84 -19.75
CA TYR A 27 -14.84 1.24 -20.88
C TYR A 27 -14.00 1.41 -22.13
N ASN A 28 -14.47 0.85 -23.25
CA ASN A 28 -13.94 1.10 -24.59
C ASN A 28 -12.41 1.01 -24.73
N GLY A 29 -11.81 -0.11 -24.29
CA GLY A 29 -10.35 -0.32 -24.39
C GLY A 29 -9.54 0.35 -23.29
N SER A 30 -10.17 1.11 -22.38
CA SER A 30 -9.49 1.87 -21.33
C SER A 30 -10.02 1.51 -19.94
N ALA A 31 -9.16 1.60 -18.94
CA ALA A 31 -9.56 1.55 -17.54
C ALA A 31 -9.40 2.94 -16.90
N SER A 32 -10.02 3.14 -15.74
CA SER A 32 -9.75 4.29 -14.88
C SER A 32 -9.77 3.85 -13.42
N TYR A 33 -8.83 4.39 -12.65
CA TYR A 33 -8.67 4.07 -11.24
C TYR A 33 -9.17 5.26 -10.40
N ASN A 34 -10.12 4.99 -9.49
CA ASN A 34 -10.77 5.97 -8.62
C ASN A 34 -11.31 7.20 -9.37
N ASN A 35 -11.87 7.01 -10.57
CA ASN A 35 -12.35 8.07 -11.46
C ASN A 35 -11.29 9.15 -11.78
N THR A 36 -10.01 8.79 -11.71
CA THR A 36 -8.92 9.71 -12.06
C THR A 36 -8.79 9.73 -13.58
N PRO A 37 -9.03 10.88 -14.25
CA PRO A 37 -8.79 10.98 -15.68
C PRO A 37 -7.28 11.04 -15.97
N ASN A 38 -6.91 10.69 -17.20
CA ASN A 38 -5.58 11.02 -17.70
C ASN A 38 -5.48 12.54 -17.90
N ILE A 39 -4.43 13.13 -17.34
CA ILE A 39 -4.14 14.56 -17.43
C ILE A 39 -2.94 14.73 -18.35
N SER A 40 -3.04 15.69 -19.27
CA SER A 40 -1.95 16.09 -20.16
C SER A 40 -0.99 17.04 -19.42
N GLY A 41 0.32 16.80 -19.55
CA GLY A 41 1.38 17.63 -18.98
C GLY A 41 1.88 18.70 -19.95
N ALA A 42 2.89 19.48 -19.56
CA ALA A 42 3.51 20.47 -20.43
C ALA A 42 4.45 19.83 -21.47
N PHE A 43 4.99 18.65 -21.16
CA PHE A 43 6.00 17.94 -21.96
C PHE A 43 5.60 16.50 -22.32
N ALA A 44 4.62 15.92 -21.63
CA ALA A 44 4.13 14.57 -21.91
C ALA A 44 2.59 14.48 -21.83
N ASP A 45 1.99 13.72 -22.74
CA ASP A 45 0.58 13.35 -22.70
C ASP A 45 0.46 11.82 -22.84
N PRO A 46 0.06 11.10 -21.77
CA PRO A 46 -0.33 11.59 -20.44
C PRO A 46 0.87 12.00 -19.56
N ILE A 47 0.65 12.89 -18.58
CA ILE A 47 1.70 13.47 -17.69
C ILE A 47 2.48 12.41 -16.90
N ARG A 48 1.87 11.25 -16.63
CA ARG A 48 2.48 10.13 -15.91
C ARG A 48 3.20 9.15 -16.84
N LEU A 49 3.14 9.34 -18.15
CA LEU A 49 3.57 8.39 -19.18
C LEU A 49 2.86 7.02 -19.04
N THR A 50 1.66 6.99 -18.46
CA THR A 50 0.87 5.78 -18.22
C THR A 50 -0.53 5.92 -18.81
N ASP A 51 -1.05 4.85 -19.41
CA ASP A 51 -2.44 4.81 -19.85
C ASP A 51 -3.44 4.91 -18.69
N GLY A 52 -4.69 5.23 -19.03
CA GLY A 52 -5.76 5.36 -18.06
C GLY A 52 -6.00 4.05 -17.32
N GLY A 53 -6.16 4.14 -15.99
CA GLY A 53 -6.40 2.98 -15.12
C GLY A 53 -5.13 2.34 -14.59
N ASN A 54 -3.97 2.73 -15.11
CA ASN A 54 -2.69 2.29 -14.62
C ASN A 54 -2.20 3.24 -13.51
N VAL A 55 -1.63 2.67 -12.45
CA VAL A 55 -0.92 3.41 -11.41
C VAL A 55 0.57 3.32 -11.70
N SER A 56 1.24 4.47 -11.75
CA SER A 56 2.70 4.50 -11.82
C SER A 56 3.30 4.05 -10.49
N LEU A 57 4.17 3.05 -10.53
CA LEU A 57 4.88 2.53 -9.35
C LEU A 57 6.07 3.42 -8.98
N TYR A 58 6.63 4.14 -9.98
CA TYR A 58 7.76 5.03 -9.81
C TYR A 58 7.50 6.33 -10.56
N GLU A 59 7.28 7.40 -9.80
CA GLU A 59 7.02 8.75 -10.28
C GLU A 59 8.29 9.50 -10.72
N LEU A 60 9.25 8.79 -11.32
CA LEU A 60 10.54 9.36 -11.73
C LEU A 60 10.45 10.16 -13.05
N ASN A 61 9.61 9.70 -13.98
CA ASN A 61 9.42 10.32 -15.29
C ASN A 61 8.08 11.06 -15.40
N ILE A 62 7.71 11.82 -14.36
CA ILE A 62 6.56 12.72 -14.46
C ILE A 62 6.90 13.88 -15.39
N ASP A 63 6.03 14.12 -16.38
CA ASP A 63 6.09 15.21 -17.34
C ASP A 63 7.45 15.34 -18.04
N ARG A 64 8.02 14.19 -18.43
CA ARG A 64 9.28 14.13 -19.19
C ARG A 64 9.02 13.70 -20.62
N VAL A 65 9.65 14.40 -21.55
CA VAL A 65 9.58 14.08 -22.98
C VAL A 65 10.59 13.00 -23.35
N SER A 66 10.15 11.98 -24.08
CA SER A 66 11.00 10.93 -24.63
C SER A 66 11.68 11.41 -25.91
N THR A 67 12.75 12.19 -25.78
CA THR A 67 13.52 12.71 -26.92
C THR A 67 15.02 12.64 -26.62
N SER A 68 15.80 12.16 -27.59
CA SER A 68 17.26 12.23 -27.51
C SER A 68 17.71 13.68 -27.32
N THR A 69 18.47 13.92 -26.25
CA THR A 69 18.99 15.26 -25.94
C THR A 69 20.35 15.52 -26.61
N GLY A 70 20.91 14.51 -27.30
CA GLY A 70 22.25 14.55 -27.88
C GLY A 70 23.38 14.55 -26.84
N ARG A 71 23.05 14.32 -25.57
CA ARG A 71 24.01 14.20 -24.47
C ARG A 71 24.21 12.74 -24.12
N SER A 72 25.40 12.38 -23.66
CA SER A 72 25.66 11.06 -23.09
C SER A 72 26.29 11.22 -21.71
N ILE A 73 25.83 10.42 -20.74
CA ILE A 73 26.40 10.33 -19.40
C ILE A 73 27.27 9.08 -19.37
N GLY A 74 28.57 9.24 -19.61
CA GLY A 74 29.46 8.11 -19.85
C GLY A 74 29.16 7.46 -21.21
N GLN A 75 28.84 6.17 -21.22
CA GLN A 75 28.43 5.41 -22.42
C GLN A 75 26.90 5.32 -22.60
N VAL A 76 26.13 6.05 -21.79
CA VAL A 76 24.66 5.99 -21.75
C VAL A 76 24.08 7.23 -22.41
N ASP A 77 23.20 7.07 -23.39
CA ASP A 77 22.57 8.19 -24.09
C ASP A 77 21.43 8.80 -23.28
N ASP A 78 21.40 10.11 -23.18
CA ASP A 78 20.31 10.83 -22.53
C ASP A 78 19.11 10.94 -23.48
N THR A 79 18.07 10.15 -23.18
CA THR A 79 16.80 10.08 -23.93
C THR A 79 15.72 11.00 -23.35
N GLY A 80 16.07 11.86 -22.39
CA GLY A 80 15.12 12.71 -21.65
C GLY A 80 14.34 11.96 -20.55
N LEU A 81 14.37 10.62 -20.56
CA LEU A 81 13.77 9.77 -19.54
C LEU A 81 14.83 9.19 -18.59
N ILE A 82 14.43 8.97 -17.34
CA ILE A 82 15.18 8.16 -16.38
C ILE A 82 14.89 6.70 -16.68
N TYR A 83 15.93 5.90 -16.85
CA TYR A 83 15.82 4.46 -17.07
C TYR A 83 17.02 3.74 -16.42
N PRO A 84 16.85 2.48 -16.00
CA PRO A 84 17.95 1.72 -15.44
C PRO A 84 18.85 1.21 -16.57
N PHE A 85 20.15 1.15 -16.32
CA PHE A 85 21.12 0.58 -17.25
C PHE A 85 22.13 -0.29 -16.49
N ALA A 86 22.69 -1.27 -17.19
CA ALA A 86 23.76 -2.12 -16.69
C ALA A 86 24.82 -2.25 -17.79
N VAL A 87 26.10 -2.22 -17.43
CA VAL A 87 27.19 -2.43 -18.38
C VAL A 87 27.56 -3.91 -18.35
N LYS A 88 27.56 -4.56 -19.52
CA LYS A 88 27.96 -5.97 -19.62
C LYS A 88 29.41 -6.12 -19.18
N ASN A 89 29.61 -6.93 -18.14
CA ASN A 89 30.91 -7.24 -17.55
C ASN A 89 30.97 -8.73 -17.14
N GLY A 90 32.01 -9.13 -16.42
CA GLY A 90 32.18 -10.50 -15.95
C GLY A 90 31.16 -10.98 -14.89
N THR A 91 30.33 -10.09 -14.34
CA THR A 91 29.39 -10.44 -13.25
C THR A 91 28.07 -11.04 -13.74
N ARG A 92 27.85 -11.12 -15.07
CA ARG A 92 26.64 -11.70 -15.69
C ARG A 92 25.32 -11.11 -15.16
N ILE A 93 25.31 -9.82 -14.89
CA ILE A 93 24.12 -9.09 -14.45
C ILE A 93 23.37 -8.61 -15.69
N ASP A 94 22.08 -8.92 -15.76
CA ASP A 94 21.16 -8.44 -16.80
C ASP A 94 19.76 -8.18 -16.22
N PHE A 95 18.94 -7.42 -16.94
CA PHE A 95 17.53 -7.20 -16.61
C PHE A 95 16.70 -8.45 -16.91
N ARG A 96 15.71 -8.72 -16.06
CA ARG A 96 14.75 -9.84 -16.25
C ARG A 96 14.02 -9.80 -17.59
N THR A 97 13.86 -8.62 -18.17
CA THR A 97 13.18 -8.42 -19.46
C THR A 97 14.09 -8.68 -20.66
N SER A 98 15.40 -8.78 -20.45
CA SER A 98 16.36 -9.12 -21.50
C SER A 98 16.37 -10.62 -21.73
N THR A 99 16.51 -11.03 -22.99
CA THR A 99 16.61 -12.45 -23.35
C THR A 99 18.07 -12.91 -23.22
N GLU A 100 18.28 -14.19 -22.93
CA GLU A 100 19.63 -14.77 -22.88
C GLU A 100 20.38 -14.58 -24.22
N ALA A 101 19.66 -14.67 -25.35
CA ALA A 101 20.22 -14.40 -26.67
C ALA A 101 20.70 -12.94 -26.80
N ALA A 102 19.89 -11.98 -26.35
CA ALA A 102 20.27 -10.56 -26.34
C ALA A 102 21.49 -10.32 -25.45
N PHE A 103 21.52 -10.88 -24.23
CA PHE A 103 22.66 -10.79 -23.33
C PHE A 103 23.93 -11.34 -23.97
N ASN A 104 23.87 -12.53 -24.56
CA ASN A 104 25.03 -13.20 -25.16
C ASN A 104 25.56 -12.45 -26.38
N SER A 105 24.68 -11.82 -27.17
CA SER A 105 25.06 -11.02 -28.33
C SER A 105 25.72 -9.68 -27.99
N ALA A 106 25.51 -9.14 -26.80
CA ALA A 106 26.09 -7.85 -26.41
C ALA A 106 27.62 -7.95 -26.18
N ASP A 107 28.38 -6.92 -26.52
CA ASP A 107 29.82 -6.89 -26.29
C ASP A 107 30.17 -6.59 -24.82
N TYR A 108 31.35 -7.03 -24.37
CA TYR A 108 31.87 -6.60 -23.07
C TYR A 108 32.10 -5.09 -23.06
N GLY A 109 31.54 -4.39 -22.07
CA GLY A 109 31.54 -2.94 -22.01
C GLY A 109 30.34 -2.28 -22.71
N GLN A 110 29.45 -3.05 -23.35
CA GLN A 110 28.22 -2.50 -23.91
C GLN A 110 27.21 -2.18 -22.80
N VAL A 111 26.53 -1.03 -22.93
CA VAL A 111 25.41 -0.65 -22.09
C VAL A 111 24.17 -1.44 -22.51
N ILE A 112 23.64 -2.22 -21.58
CA ILE A 112 22.32 -2.84 -21.66
C ILE A 112 21.36 -1.90 -20.94
N THR A 113 20.30 -1.49 -21.62
CA THR A 113 19.27 -0.61 -21.05
C THR A 113 18.02 -1.41 -20.70
N GLY A 114 17.42 -1.10 -19.56
CA GLY A 114 16.10 -1.60 -19.20
C GLY A 114 15.00 -0.74 -19.83
N SER A 115 13.76 -1.23 -19.75
CA SER A 115 12.59 -0.42 -20.12
C SER A 115 12.58 0.89 -19.29
N PRO A 116 12.27 2.04 -19.91
CA PRO A 116 12.13 3.29 -19.17
C PRO A 116 11.03 3.16 -18.11
N TYR A 117 11.21 3.84 -16.98
CA TYR A 117 10.15 3.95 -15.97
C TYR A 117 9.03 4.78 -16.62
N PRO A 118 7.95 4.11 -17.00
CA PRO A 118 6.97 3.86 -15.97
C PRO A 118 6.71 2.37 -15.83
N TYR A 119 7.20 1.79 -14.73
CA TYR A 119 6.59 0.55 -14.26
C TYR A 119 5.19 0.89 -13.78
N THR A 120 4.20 0.22 -14.34
CA THR A 120 2.80 0.46 -14.01
C THR A 120 2.14 -0.78 -13.47
N SER A 121 1.06 -0.59 -12.73
CA SER A 121 0.18 -1.66 -12.29
C SER A 121 -1.25 -1.31 -12.63
N SER A 122 -1.99 -2.26 -13.16
CA SER A 122 -3.41 -2.15 -13.51
C SER A 122 -4.09 -3.49 -13.28
N ILE A 123 -5.41 -3.52 -13.38
CA ILE A 123 -6.14 -4.79 -13.42
C ILE A 123 -5.97 -5.43 -14.78
N ASP A 124 -5.83 -6.76 -14.81
CA ASP A 124 -5.68 -7.52 -16.03
C ASP A 124 -6.84 -8.50 -16.21
N LYS A 125 -7.21 -8.78 -17.46
CA LYS A 125 -8.24 -9.76 -17.81
C LYS A 125 -7.68 -10.81 -18.76
N GLU A 126 -7.77 -12.06 -18.35
CA GLU A 126 -7.52 -13.21 -19.20
C GLU A 126 -8.84 -13.92 -19.53
N PHE A 127 -8.98 -14.34 -20.79
CA PHE A 127 -10.12 -15.14 -21.23
C PHE A 127 -9.64 -16.52 -21.65
N TYR A 128 -10.30 -17.52 -21.09
CA TYR A 128 -9.98 -18.92 -21.26
C TYR A 128 -11.18 -19.60 -21.94
N GLY A 129 -11.08 -19.80 -23.26
CA GLY A 129 -12.09 -20.53 -24.03
C GLY A 129 -12.10 -22.03 -23.69
N THR A 130 -13.12 -22.75 -24.17
CA THR A 130 -13.25 -24.20 -23.99
C THR A 130 -12.13 -24.99 -24.67
N THR A 131 -11.58 -24.47 -25.77
CA THR A 131 -10.52 -25.10 -26.56
C THR A 131 -9.12 -24.57 -26.23
N THR A 132 -9.02 -23.51 -25.41
CA THR A 132 -7.73 -22.91 -25.06
C THR A 132 -6.94 -23.88 -24.18
N ALA A 133 -5.78 -24.34 -24.66
CA ALA A 133 -4.94 -25.27 -23.89
C ALA A 133 -4.50 -24.65 -22.56
N ARG A 134 -4.67 -25.39 -21.46
CA ARG A 134 -4.30 -24.95 -20.11
C ARG A 134 -2.89 -25.41 -19.68
N VAL A 135 -2.33 -26.35 -20.43
CA VAL A 135 -0.97 -26.91 -20.27
C VAL A 135 -0.39 -27.11 -21.66
N GLY A 136 0.84 -26.64 -21.87
CA GLY A 136 1.62 -26.96 -23.05
C GLY A 136 2.29 -28.33 -22.92
N THR A 137 2.45 -29.04 -24.04
CA THR A 137 3.23 -30.28 -24.09
C THR A 137 4.67 -30.01 -23.66
N VAL A 138 5.17 -30.78 -22.69
CA VAL A 138 6.56 -30.70 -22.27
C VAL A 138 7.42 -31.43 -23.29
N SER A 139 8.06 -30.69 -24.20
CA SER A 139 8.90 -31.28 -25.25
C SER A 139 10.39 -31.30 -24.88
N SER A 140 10.79 -30.55 -23.86
CA SER A 140 12.16 -30.49 -23.32
C SER A 140 12.11 -30.02 -21.86
N THR A 141 13.24 -30.03 -21.15
CA THR A 141 13.35 -29.45 -19.78
C THR A 141 13.09 -27.95 -19.71
N THR A 142 13.01 -27.28 -20.86
CA THR A 142 12.83 -25.82 -21.02
C THR A 142 11.53 -25.46 -21.77
N ASP A 143 10.85 -26.43 -22.38
CA ASP A 143 9.63 -26.21 -23.14
C ASP A 143 8.43 -26.82 -22.43
N GLY A 144 7.51 -25.96 -22.02
CA GLY A 144 6.26 -26.32 -21.35
C GLY A 144 5.70 -25.09 -20.67
N TYR A 145 4.38 -24.95 -20.63
CA TYR A 145 3.73 -23.87 -19.89
C TYR A 145 2.53 -24.39 -19.12
N VAL A 146 2.21 -23.70 -18.03
CA VAL A 146 0.96 -23.89 -17.28
C VAL A 146 0.25 -22.55 -17.26
N SER A 147 -1.01 -22.55 -17.69
CA SER A 147 -1.85 -21.35 -17.62
C SER A 147 -2.04 -20.87 -16.18
N HIS A 148 -2.22 -19.56 -15.98
CA HIS A 148 -2.45 -19.00 -14.65
C HIS A 148 -3.66 -19.62 -13.96
N LEU A 149 -4.75 -19.89 -14.71
CA LEU A 149 -5.92 -20.58 -14.16
C LEU A 149 -5.59 -21.94 -13.54
N ARG A 150 -4.76 -22.75 -14.22
CA ARG A 150 -4.39 -24.08 -13.73
C ARG A 150 -3.37 -24.03 -12.60
N ALA A 151 -2.49 -23.03 -12.59
CA ALA A 151 -1.59 -22.78 -11.47
C ALA A 151 -2.36 -22.54 -10.15
N LEU A 152 -3.57 -21.98 -10.24
CA LEU A 152 -4.46 -21.75 -9.09
C LEU A 152 -5.21 -22.99 -8.61
N LYS A 153 -5.07 -24.16 -9.24
CA LYS A 153 -5.85 -25.36 -8.90
C LYS A 153 -5.77 -25.73 -7.42
N THR A 154 -4.57 -25.67 -6.83
CA THR A 154 -4.38 -25.97 -5.40
C THR A 154 -5.03 -24.92 -4.52
N THR A 155 -4.88 -23.65 -4.85
CA THR A 155 -5.46 -22.52 -4.12
C THR A 155 -6.99 -22.54 -4.16
N ILE A 156 -7.57 -22.79 -5.34
CA ILE A 156 -9.02 -22.93 -5.52
C ILE A 156 -9.53 -24.06 -4.64
N ASN A 157 -8.95 -25.26 -4.76
CA ASN A 157 -9.37 -26.41 -3.94
C ASN A 157 -9.14 -26.22 -2.44
N HIS A 158 -8.15 -25.41 -2.03
CA HIS A 158 -7.94 -25.08 -0.63
C HIS A 158 -9.18 -24.43 -0.01
N TYR A 159 -9.91 -23.58 -0.75
CA TYR A 159 -11.11 -22.91 -0.24
C TYR A 159 -12.39 -23.76 -0.29
N ASN A 160 -12.32 -25.04 -0.69
CA ASN A 160 -13.46 -25.95 -0.75
C ASN A 160 -14.12 -26.20 0.62
N TYR A 161 -13.38 -26.01 1.74
CA TYR A 161 -13.97 -26.09 3.08
C TYR A 161 -14.93 -24.93 3.40
N ILE A 162 -14.77 -23.78 2.73
CA ILE A 162 -15.65 -22.62 2.92
C ILE A 162 -16.94 -22.83 2.14
N ASN A 163 -16.80 -23.13 0.86
CA ASN A 163 -17.93 -23.38 -0.03
C ASN A 163 -17.55 -24.42 -1.09
N SER A 164 -18.45 -25.39 -1.34
CA SER A 164 -18.29 -26.42 -2.37
C SER A 164 -18.08 -25.89 -3.79
N HIS A 165 -18.46 -24.63 -4.05
CA HIS A 165 -18.21 -23.95 -5.31
C HIS A 165 -16.71 -23.73 -5.59
N PHE A 166 -15.83 -23.85 -4.60
CA PHE A 166 -14.37 -23.80 -4.78
C PHE A 166 -13.77 -25.14 -5.22
N ALA A 167 -14.56 -26.17 -5.45
CA ALA A 167 -14.06 -27.38 -6.11
C ALA A 167 -13.68 -27.06 -7.57
N TYR A 168 -12.42 -27.33 -7.93
CA TYR A 168 -11.89 -27.02 -9.26
C TYR A 168 -12.60 -27.80 -10.38
N SER A 169 -12.91 -29.07 -10.12
CA SER A 169 -13.76 -29.91 -10.93
C SER A 169 -14.80 -30.53 -10.01
N SER A 170 -16.08 -30.37 -10.35
CA SER A 170 -17.19 -30.78 -9.49
C SER A 170 -18.37 -31.29 -10.31
N SER A 171 -18.81 -32.50 -9.99
CA SER A 171 -20.05 -33.07 -10.53
C SER A 171 -21.30 -32.38 -9.96
N LEU A 172 -21.24 -31.90 -8.71
CA LEU A 172 -22.34 -31.18 -8.06
C LEU A 172 -22.68 -29.89 -8.81
N HIS A 173 -21.65 -29.16 -9.24
CA HIS A 173 -21.79 -27.88 -9.95
C HIS A 173 -21.66 -28.03 -11.47
N GLN A 174 -21.55 -29.27 -11.97
CA GLN A 174 -21.40 -29.62 -13.40
C GLN A 174 -20.35 -28.77 -14.12
N ARG A 175 -19.21 -28.55 -13.46
CA ARG A 175 -18.19 -27.62 -13.93
C ARG A 175 -16.79 -28.18 -13.70
N ASP A 176 -15.98 -28.07 -14.74
CA ASP A 176 -14.53 -28.29 -14.68
C ASP A 176 -13.82 -27.07 -15.28
N PHE A 177 -12.95 -26.42 -14.49
CA PHE A 177 -12.21 -25.24 -14.96
C PHE A 177 -11.18 -25.55 -16.07
N ASP A 178 -10.78 -26.82 -16.25
CA ASP A 178 -9.90 -27.19 -17.37
C ASP A 178 -10.64 -27.12 -18.72
N THR A 179 -11.97 -27.29 -18.75
CA THR A 179 -12.77 -27.31 -20.00
C THR A 179 -13.80 -26.19 -20.12
N ALA A 180 -14.17 -25.55 -19.01
CA ALA A 180 -15.18 -24.47 -19.00
C ALA A 180 -14.62 -23.16 -19.60
N GLN A 181 -15.54 -22.32 -20.08
CA GLN A 181 -15.22 -20.93 -20.38
C GLN A 181 -15.06 -20.13 -19.09
N VAL A 182 -13.93 -19.44 -18.96
CA VAL A 182 -13.59 -18.72 -17.74
C VAL A 182 -13.06 -17.33 -18.07
N GLY A 183 -13.60 -16.34 -17.38
CA GLY A 183 -13.00 -15.01 -17.31
C GLY A 183 -12.20 -14.88 -16.02
N LEU A 184 -10.89 -14.65 -16.14
CA LEU A 184 -10.00 -14.44 -14.99
C LEU A 184 -9.65 -12.96 -14.89
N VAL A 185 -10.10 -12.28 -13.84
CA VAL A 185 -9.70 -10.91 -13.54
C VAL A 185 -8.62 -10.96 -12.47
N ASN A 186 -7.44 -10.43 -12.78
CA ASN A 186 -6.34 -10.31 -11.85
C ASN A 186 -6.26 -8.89 -11.31
N ILE A 187 -6.28 -8.77 -9.99
CA ILE A 187 -6.15 -7.51 -9.28
C ILE A 187 -4.81 -7.55 -8.54
N PRO A 188 -3.87 -6.66 -8.86
CA PRO A 188 -2.60 -6.60 -8.15
C PRO A 188 -2.74 -6.18 -6.67
N SER A 189 -1.84 -6.68 -5.82
CA SER A 189 -1.83 -6.40 -4.37
C SER A 189 -1.60 -4.93 -4.02
N VAL A 190 -1.02 -4.13 -4.91
CA VAL A 190 -0.88 -2.67 -4.71
C VAL A 190 -2.24 -1.99 -4.49
N PHE A 191 -3.33 -2.56 -5.01
CA PHE A 191 -4.66 -1.99 -4.89
C PHE A 191 -5.41 -2.41 -3.62
N TYR A 192 -5.10 -3.57 -3.03
CA TYR A 192 -5.83 -4.08 -1.86
C TYR A 192 -4.97 -4.28 -0.61
N GLY A 193 -3.65 -4.16 -0.70
CA GLY A 193 -2.73 -4.38 0.41
C GLY A 193 -2.62 -5.86 0.77
N SER A 194 -3.05 -6.23 1.98
CA SER A 194 -2.94 -7.59 2.51
C SER A 194 -4.01 -8.55 1.99
N GLU A 195 -5.27 -8.10 1.94
CA GLU A 195 -6.41 -8.89 1.48
C GLU A 195 -7.54 -7.96 1.05
N ILE A 196 -8.34 -8.37 0.07
CA ILE A 196 -9.61 -7.71 -0.24
C ILE A 196 -10.61 -8.06 0.88
N LYS A 197 -11.30 -7.06 1.42
CA LYS A 197 -12.29 -7.26 2.48
C LYS A 197 -13.50 -8.05 1.95
N LYS A 198 -13.73 -9.23 2.55
CA LYS A 198 -14.84 -10.12 2.17
C LYS A 198 -16.19 -9.39 2.19
N GLY A 199 -17.00 -9.64 1.15
CA GLY A 199 -18.30 -9.00 0.97
C GLY A 199 -18.29 -7.51 0.60
N THR A 200 -17.14 -6.89 0.34
CA THR A 200 -17.10 -5.52 -0.22
C THR A 200 -16.98 -5.47 -1.74
N LEU A 201 -16.85 -6.64 -2.37
CA LEU A 201 -16.72 -6.76 -3.81
C LEU A 201 -18.07 -6.51 -4.49
N ASN A 202 -18.10 -5.53 -5.38
CA ASN A 202 -19.27 -5.16 -6.17
C ASN A 202 -18.87 -5.07 -7.65
N LEU A 203 -19.44 -5.95 -8.46
CA LEU A 203 -19.27 -5.96 -9.91
C LEU A 203 -20.56 -5.43 -10.56
N GLU A 204 -20.44 -4.40 -11.38
CA GLU A 204 -21.55 -3.86 -12.15
C GLU A 204 -21.23 -3.94 -13.63
N TYR A 205 -22.22 -4.38 -14.40
CA TYR A 205 -22.13 -4.52 -15.84
C TYR A 205 -23.21 -3.65 -16.48
N TYR A 206 -22.76 -2.65 -17.23
CA TYR A 206 -23.59 -1.77 -18.03
C TYR A 206 -23.50 -2.12 -19.51
N PHE A 207 -24.63 -2.02 -20.20
CA PHE A 207 -24.73 -2.11 -21.65
C PHE A 207 -25.47 -0.88 -22.17
N THR A 208 -24.85 -0.14 -23.08
CA THR A 208 -25.36 1.14 -23.62
C THR A 208 -25.84 2.09 -22.51
N GLY A 209 -25.11 2.17 -21.40
CA GLY A 209 -25.44 3.02 -20.24
C GLY A 209 -26.50 2.46 -19.27
N THR A 210 -27.13 1.32 -19.57
CA THR A 210 -28.11 0.67 -18.68
C THR A 210 -27.46 -0.46 -17.89
N LEU A 211 -27.68 -0.52 -16.57
CA LEU A 211 -27.23 -1.64 -15.74
C LEU A 211 -27.96 -2.91 -16.17
N ILE A 212 -27.21 -3.93 -16.62
CA ILE A 212 -27.73 -5.24 -17.05
C ILE A 212 -27.44 -6.36 -16.07
N GLY A 213 -26.42 -6.19 -15.21
CA GLY A 213 -26.05 -7.19 -14.22
C GLY A 213 -25.30 -6.56 -13.05
N ARG A 214 -25.58 -7.06 -11.84
CA ARG A 214 -24.77 -6.80 -10.64
C ARG A 214 -24.43 -8.12 -9.98
N ALA A 215 -23.19 -8.29 -9.53
CA ALA A 215 -22.73 -9.45 -8.80
C ALA A 215 -21.96 -9.06 -7.54
N GLN A 216 -22.30 -9.70 -6.43
CA GLN A 216 -21.78 -9.41 -5.10
C GLN A 216 -21.64 -10.71 -4.30
N ASP A 217 -20.66 -10.75 -3.40
CA ASP A 217 -20.59 -11.80 -2.38
C ASP A 217 -21.40 -11.35 -1.15
N THR A 218 -22.69 -11.67 -1.16
CA THR A 218 -23.61 -11.34 -0.06
C THR A 218 -23.37 -12.20 1.19
N ASN A 219 -22.85 -13.42 1.01
CA ASN A 219 -22.66 -14.41 2.08
C ASN A 219 -21.28 -14.35 2.73
N ARG A 220 -20.34 -13.57 2.17
CA ARG A 220 -18.93 -13.47 2.58
C ARG A 220 -18.19 -14.81 2.49
N ASP A 221 -18.67 -15.68 1.61
CA ASP A 221 -18.16 -17.04 1.42
C ASP A 221 -17.23 -17.14 0.21
N GLY A 222 -16.99 -16.04 -0.51
CA GLY A 222 -16.15 -16.00 -1.70
C GLY A 222 -16.87 -16.38 -2.99
N VAL A 223 -18.17 -16.69 -2.95
CA VAL A 223 -18.98 -16.92 -4.15
C VAL A 223 -19.69 -15.62 -4.55
N LEU A 224 -19.56 -15.26 -5.81
CA LEU A 224 -20.22 -14.10 -6.38
C LEU A 224 -21.60 -14.51 -6.88
N TYR A 225 -22.63 -13.98 -6.24
CA TYR A 225 -24.02 -14.16 -6.68
C TYR A 225 -24.45 -12.94 -7.49
N SER A 226 -25.13 -13.18 -8.61
CA SER A 226 -25.80 -12.10 -9.31
C SER A 226 -26.97 -11.61 -8.44
N THR A 227 -26.97 -10.33 -8.07
CA THR A 227 -28.01 -9.70 -7.24
C THR A 227 -29.00 -8.89 -8.07
N TYR A 228 -28.65 -8.60 -9.32
CA TYR A 228 -29.48 -7.87 -10.27
C TYR A 228 -29.28 -8.39 -11.69
N GLY A 229 -30.35 -8.33 -12.49
CA GLY A 229 -30.38 -8.77 -13.88
C GLY A 229 -31.05 -10.12 -14.08
N VAL A 230 -30.99 -10.64 -15.30
CA VAL A 230 -31.62 -11.91 -15.70
C VAL A 230 -31.02 -13.15 -15.03
N SER A 231 -29.82 -13.04 -14.47
CA SER A 231 -29.12 -14.10 -13.73
C SER A 231 -29.29 -14.00 -12.21
N SER A 232 -30.18 -13.13 -11.71
CA SER A 232 -30.29 -12.87 -10.27
C SER A 232 -30.56 -14.15 -9.46
N GLY A 233 -29.85 -14.32 -8.35
CA GLY A 233 -29.85 -15.50 -7.49
C GLY A 233 -28.86 -16.60 -7.90
N SER A 234 -28.27 -16.53 -9.10
CA SER A 234 -27.30 -17.53 -9.58
C SER A 234 -25.87 -17.20 -9.17
N ALA A 235 -25.06 -18.23 -8.91
CA ALA A 235 -23.62 -18.08 -8.72
C ALA A 235 -22.93 -17.84 -10.07
N VAL A 236 -22.28 -16.68 -10.22
CA VAL A 236 -21.69 -16.23 -11.49
C VAL A 236 -20.16 -16.25 -11.49
N GLY A 237 -19.54 -16.39 -10.31
CA GLY A 237 -18.10 -16.52 -10.18
C GLY A 237 -17.63 -16.73 -8.75
N LEU A 238 -16.31 -16.69 -8.56
CA LEU A 238 -15.61 -16.88 -7.30
C LEU A 238 -14.62 -15.73 -7.11
N ALA A 239 -14.41 -15.32 -5.86
CA ALA A 239 -13.44 -14.32 -5.45
C ALA A 239 -12.42 -14.95 -4.49
N LEU A 240 -11.16 -14.97 -4.93
CA LEU A 240 -10.00 -15.32 -4.11
C LEU A 240 -9.49 -14.04 -3.46
N TYR A 241 -10.02 -13.73 -2.28
CA TYR A 241 -9.82 -12.44 -1.60
C TYR A 241 -8.38 -12.16 -1.16
N SER A 242 -7.62 -13.20 -0.82
CA SER A 242 -6.22 -13.07 -0.40
C SER A 242 -5.27 -12.96 -1.59
N GLU A 243 -5.62 -13.59 -2.71
CA GLU A 243 -4.82 -13.61 -3.94
C GLU A 243 -5.14 -12.44 -4.88
N GLY A 244 -6.32 -11.82 -4.75
CA GLY A 244 -6.75 -10.74 -5.63
C GLY A 244 -7.28 -11.23 -6.98
N ILE A 245 -7.88 -12.42 -7.03
CA ILE A 245 -8.28 -13.05 -8.29
C ILE A 245 -9.78 -13.27 -8.31
N LEU A 246 -10.43 -12.85 -9.39
CA LEU A 246 -11.84 -13.15 -9.65
C LEU A 246 -11.95 -14.15 -10.79
N ILE A 247 -12.70 -15.22 -10.56
CA ILE A 247 -12.93 -16.30 -11.53
C ILE A 247 -14.41 -16.26 -11.91
N LEU A 248 -14.72 -15.82 -13.12
CA LEU A 248 -16.09 -15.66 -13.60
C LEU A 248 -16.44 -16.79 -14.55
N THR A 249 -17.58 -17.44 -14.29
CA THR A 249 -18.06 -18.63 -15.02
C THR A 249 -19.47 -18.48 -15.57
N GLY A 250 -20.16 -17.38 -15.26
CA GLY A 250 -21.53 -17.15 -15.74
C GLY A 250 -21.59 -17.02 -17.26
N SER A 251 -22.08 -18.07 -17.93
CA SER A 251 -22.21 -18.17 -19.39
C SER A 251 -23.58 -17.76 -19.94
N GLN A 252 -24.54 -17.48 -19.04
CA GLN A 252 -25.87 -17.01 -19.41
C GLN A 252 -25.80 -15.60 -20.02
N SER A 253 -26.49 -15.41 -21.15
CA SER A 253 -26.61 -14.09 -21.79
C SER A 253 -27.40 -13.13 -20.91
N LEU A 254 -26.82 -11.97 -20.62
CA LEU A 254 -27.40 -10.91 -19.79
C LEU A 254 -28.29 -9.95 -20.57
N ASN A 255 -28.13 -9.91 -21.90
CA ASN A 255 -28.89 -9.09 -22.84
C ASN A 255 -28.94 -9.81 -24.20
N SER A 256 -29.95 -9.50 -25.01
CA SER A 256 -30.12 -10.01 -26.38
C SER A 256 -29.24 -9.31 -27.42
N SER A 257 -28.79 -8.07 -27.15
CA SER A 257 -27.91 -7.32 -28.05
C SER A 257 -26.48 -7.83 -27.97
N ASN A 258 -25.74 -7.69 -29.08
CA ASN A 258 -24.37 -8.17 -29.21
C ASN A 258 -23.35 -7.04 -29.01
N ASP A 259 -22.13 -7.43 -28.61
CA ASP A 259 -20.94 -6.57 -28.60
C ASP A 259 -19.71 -7.37 -29.01
N ALA A 260 -18.61 -6.67 -29.28
CA ALA A 260 -17.32 -7.27 -29.62
C ALA A 260 -16.53 -7.62 -28.34
N TYR A 261 -16.78 -8.79 -27.75
CA TYR A 261 -16.02 -9.29 -26.58
C TYR A 261 -14.83 -10.17 -26.95
N LEU A 262 -14.83 -10.71 -28.16
CA LEU A 262 -13.79 -11.55 -28.74
C LEU A 262 -13.43 -10.92 -30.11
N PRO A 263 -12.51 -11.50 -30.91
CA PRO A 263 -12.44 -11.20 -32.34
C PRO A 263 -13.75 -11.47 -33.13
N ALA A 264 -14.83 -11.88 -32.45
CA ALA A 264 -16.19 -12.02 -32.94
C ALA A 264 -17.19 -11.36 -31.98
N THR A 265 -18.41 -11.11 -32.47
CA THR A 265 -19.51 -10.57 -31.66
C THR A 265 -20.21 -11.68 -30.88
N ASP A 266 -20.61 -11.39 -29.64
CA ASP A 266 -21.39 -12.31 -28.78
C ASP A 266 -22.31 -11.48 -27.86
N ASN A 267 -23.23 -12.14 -27.18
CA ASN A 267 -24.06 -11.52 -26.15
C ASN A 267 -23.25 -11.26 -24.86
N PRO A 268 -23.59 -10.20 -24.08
CA PRO A 268 -22.95 -9.93 -22.80
C PRO A 268 -23.14 -11.10 -21.84
N LYS A 269 -22.04 -11.57 -21.23
CA LYS A 269 -21.99 -12.67 -20.26
C LYS A 269 -20.99 -12.32 -19.16
N TRP A 270 -21.14 -12.88 -17.96
CA TRP A 270 -20.21 -12.62 -16.85
C TRP A 270 -18.77 -13.03 -17.17
N ILE A 271 -18.56 -14.05 -18.01
CA ILE A 271 -17.22 -14.45 -18.49
C ILE A 271 -16.46 -13.33 -19.26
N TYR A 272 -17.18 -12.35 -19.81
CA TYR A 272 -16.64 -11.20 -20.54
C TYR A 272 -16.52 -9.94 -19.69
N PHE A 273 -16.77 -10.02 -18.38
CA PHE A 273 -16.58 -8.88 -17.50
C PHE A 273 -15.15 -8.34 -17.60
N ALA A 274 -15.01 -7.01 -17.73
CA ALA A 274 -13.75 -6.30 -17.92
C ALA A 274 -12.92 -6.75 -19.16
N GLN A 275 -13.54 -7.42 -20.14
CA GLN A 275 -12.83 -7.90 -21.34
C GLN A 275 -12.19 -6.78 -22.17
N SER A 276 -12.71 -5.56 -22.06
CA SER A 276 -12.15 -4.39 -22.76
C SER A 276 -10.90 -3.80 -22.11
N VAL A 277 -10.42 -4.32 -20.97
CA VAL A 277 -9.14 -3.87 -20.39
C VAL A 277 -7.94 -4.37 -21.17
N SER A 278 -8.07 -5.45 -21.94
CA SER A 278 -6.94 -6.10 -22.62
C SER A 278 -6.44 -5.37 -23.87
N GLY A 279 -6.90 -4.15 -24.14
CA GLY A 279 -6.47 -3.24 -25.22
C GLY A 279 -6.82 -3.68 -26.65
N SER A 280 -6.77 -4.99 -26.96
CA SER A 280 -7.09 -5.55 -28.28
C SER A 280 -8.59 -5.67 -28.55
N ILE A 281 -9.41 -5.57 -27.51
CA ILE A 281 -10.87 -5.68 -27.57
C ILE A 281 -11.46 -4.40 -26.97
N THR A 282 -12.33 -3.71 -27.70
CA THR A 282 -12.90 -2.44 -27.25
C THR A 282 -14.26 -2.62 -26.56
N ALA A 283 -15.12 -3.51 -27.05
CA ALA A 283 -16.50 -3.70 -26.56
C ALA A 283 -17.23 -2.35 -26.33
N PRO A 284 -17.46 -1.55 -27.38
CA PRO A 284 -17.89 -0.14 -27.28
C PRO A 284 -19.22 0.07 -26.56
N ASN A 285 -20.10 -0.94 -26.53
CA ASN A 285 -21.39 -0.83 -25.86
C ASN A 285 -21.32 -1.23 -24.38
N SER A 286 -20.20 -1.81 -23.94
CA SER A 286 -20.06 -2.41 -22.62
C SER A 286 -19.18 -1.58 -21.71
N ALA A 287 -19.69 -1.32 -20.50
CA ALA A 287 -18.92 -0.70 -19.43
C ALA A 287 -19.01 -1.54 -18.16
N TYR A 288 -17.91 -1.58 -17.42
CA TYR A 288 -17.76 -2.38 -16.22
C TYR A 288 -17.32 -1.52 -15.05
N ILE A 289 -17.89 -1.76 -13.89
CA ILE A 289 -17.43 -1.17 -12.64
C ILE A 289 -17.06 -2.31 -11.69
N LEU A 290 -15.84 -2.24 -11.17
CA LEU A 290 -15.33 -3.11 -10.11
C LEU A 290 -15.04 -2.23 -8.90
N GLU A 291 -15.81 -2.43 -7.85
CA GLU A 291 -15.63 -1.77 -6.56
C GLU A 291 -15.24 -2.79 -5.50
N MET A 292 -14.26 -2.44 -4.67
CA MET A 292 -13.80 -3.29 -3.58
C MET A 292 -13.19 -2.44 -2.47
N SER A 293 -13.03 -3.02 -1.27
CA SER A 293 -12.21 -2.42 -0.22
C SER A 293 -11.00 -3.31 0.07
N GLY A 294 -9.81 -2.73 0.06
CA GLY A 294 -8.60 -3.40 0.51
C GLY A 294 -8.55 -3.56 2.03
N THR A 295 -7.46 -4.15 2.50
CA THR A 295 -7.11 -4.23 3.91
C THR A 295 -5.64 -3.86 4.06
N SER A 296 -5.36 -2.81 4.82
CA SER A 296 -4.00 -2.43 5.20
C SER A 296 -3.85 -2.48 6.71
N HIS A 297 -2.70 -3.02 7.15
CA HIS A 297 -2.34 -3.14 8.56
C HIS A 297 -1.17 -2.20 8.83
N THR A 298 -1.39 -1.21 9.70
CA THR A 298 -0.34 -0.32 10.18
C THR A 298 -0.07 -0.68 11.64
N GLN A 299 1.16 -1.06 11.97
CA GLN A 299 1.52 -1.39 13.35
C GLN A 299 1.89 -0.11 14.09
N THR A 300 1.38 0.05 15.30
CA THR A 300 1.62 1.24 16.10
C THR A 300 1.94 0.83 17.52
N ILE A 301 3.15 1.16 17.98
CA ILE A 301 3.51 1.05 19.38
C ILE A 301 2.92 2.25 20.13
N THR A 302 2.14 1.98 21.16
CA THR A 302 1.70 2.99 22.13
C THR A 302 2.47 2.81 23.43
N MET A 303 3.18 3.86 23.84
CA MET A 303 3.95 3.93 25.09
C MET A 303 3.33 4.94 26.05
N PHE A 304 3.24 4.58 27.32
CA PHE A 304 2.79 5.45 28.40
C PHE A 304 3.98 5.83 29.28
N ALA A 305 4.52 7.04 29.06
CA ALA A 305 5.57 7.58 29.90
C ALA A 305 4.94 8.29 31.10
N THR A 306 4.96 7.63 32.26
CA THR A 306 4.36 8.16 33.50
C THR A 306 5.39 8.96 34.31
N ALA A 307 5.01 10.17 34.70
CA ALA A 307 5.70 11.04 35.63
C ALA A 307 4.94 11.04 36.97
N PRO A 308 5.25 10.11 37.90
CA PRO A 308 4.50 9.94 39.14
C PRO A 308 4.67 11.11 40.11
N LYS A 309 3.82 11.16 41.14
CA LYS A 309 3.91 12.13 42.24
C LYS A 309 5.23 11.93 42.99
N GLY A 310 5.81 13.01 43.52
CA GLY A 310 7.11 12.97 44.21
C GLY A 310 8.32 12.99 43.28
N ASP A 311 8.22 12.42 42.09
CA ASP A 311 9.33 12.31 41.14
C ASP A 311 9.40 13.48 40.16
N LEU A 312 10.56 13.60 39.50
CA LEU A 312 10.87 14.63 38.47
C LEU A 312 10.70 16.07 38.98
N ASN A 313 10.87 16.29 40.29
CA ASN A 313 10.71 17.57 40.98
C ASN A 313 12.00 18.41 41.05
N HIS A 314 13.07 17.98 40.37
CA HIS A 314 14.33 18.70 40.26
C HIS A 314 14.84 18.67 38.81
N SER A 315 15.43 19.79 38.38
CA SER A 315 16.11 19.93 37.09
C SER A 315 17.57 20.25 37.34
N ASN A 316 18.47 19.55 36.64
CA ASN A 316 19.92 19.81 36.70
C ASN A 316 20.32 21.09 35.92
N ASN A 317 19.36 21.83 35.36
CA ASN A 317 19.63 23.08 34.67
C ASN A 317 19.94 24.19 35.71
N PRO A 318 21.13 24.83 35.70
CA PRO A 318 21.55 25.81 36.71
C PRO A 318 20.72 27.11 36.76
N THR A 319 19.69 27.26 35.91
CA THR A 319 18.80 28.43 35.89
C THR A 319 17.90 28.58 37.13
N PHE A 320 18.03 27.73 38.15
CA PHE A 320 17.27 27.82 39.41
C PHE A 320 17.86 28.83 40.41
N VAL A 321 19.08 29.34 40.18
CA VAL A 321 19.74 30.30 41.07
C VAL A 321 19.30 31.73 40.72
N ALA A 322 18.99 32.56 41.72
CA ALA A 322 18.71 33.97 41.48
C ALA A 322 19.96 34.69 40.96
N HIS A 323 19.82 35.44 39.86
CA HIS A 323 20.91 36.25 39.33
C HIS A 323 21.25 37.40 40.30
N ASN A 324 22.50 37.48 40.73
CA ASN A 324 23.04 38.60 41.51
C ASN A 324 24.25 39.21 40.77
N PRO A 325 24.23 40.51 40.43
CA PRO A 325 25.32 41.15 39.70
C PRO A 325 26.64 41.27 40.49
N ASN A 326 26.64 41.03 41.81
CA ASN A 326 27.83 41.13 42.68
C ASN A 326 28.44 39.77 43.05
N ASP A 327 28.14 38.71 42.31
CA ASP A 327 28.67 37.38 42.60
C ASP A 327 30.15 37.25 42.20
N TYR A 328 31.02 37.04 43.19
CA TYR A 328 32.45 36.80 43.01
C TYR A 328 32.75 35.32 43.26
N ALA A 329 33.28 34.62 42.25
CA ALA A 329 33.80 33.27 42.41
C ALA A 329 35.34 33.33 42.45
N ALA A 330 35.93 33.05 43.60
CA ALA A 330 37.39 32.98 43.76
C ALA A 330 37.83 31.51 43.73
N THR A 331 38.70 31.16 42.78
CA THR A 331 39.31 29.82 42.68
C THR A 331 40.81 29.93 43.01
N SER A 332 41.30 29.13 43.94
CA SER A 332 42.73 28.98 44.25
C SER A 332 43.15 27.51 44.19
N SER A 333 44.45 27.23 44.20
CA SER A 333 45.00 25.87 44.21
C SER A 333 44.67 25.05 45.47
N HIS A 334 44.12 25.67 46.52
CA HIS A 334 43.87 25.03 47.82
C HIS A 334 42.45 25.18 48.37
N SER A 335 41.59 25.99 47.77
CA SER A 335 40.23 26.17 48.28
C SER A 335 39.25 26.62 47.20
N TYR A 336 38.11 25.95 47.13
CA TYR A 336 36.92 26.41 46.45
C TYR A 336 35.93 26.91 47.51
N LEU A 337 35.52 28.18 47.39
CA LEU A 337 34.47 28.77 48.23
C LEU A 337 33.24 29.03 47.35
N GLU A 338 32.24 28.17 47.47
CA GLU A 338 30.91 28.40 46.90
C GLU A 338 30.14 29.40 47.78
N LEU A 339 29.46 30.38 47.17
CA LEU A 339 28.58 31.29 47.90
C LEU A 339 27.42 30.50 48.55
N THR A 340 27.49 30.32 49.87
CA THR A 340 26.49 29.59 50.67
C THR A 340 25.14 30.31 50.80
N THR A 341 25.04 31.57 50.37
CA THR A 341 23.87 32.45 50.57
C THR A 341 23.06 32.73 49.29
N ARG A 342 23.38 32.09 48.16
CA ARG A 342 22.64 32.30 46.90
C ARG A 342 21.20 31.79 47.01
N PRO A 343 20.18 32.66 46.97
CA PRO A 343 18.79 32.23 47.11
C PRO A 343 18.33 31.53 45.83
N ILE A 344 17.52 30.48 45.99
CA ILE A 344 16.84 29.81 44.88
C ILE A 344 15.78 30.75 44.33
N LYS A 345 15.73 30.94 43.01
CA LYS A 345 14.70 31.73 42.35
C LYS A 345 13.35 31.04 42.51
N ASN A 346 12.47 31.62 43.30
CA ASN A 346 11.08 31.17 43.39
C ASN A 346 10.29 31.62 42.16
N ILE A 347 9.61 30.68 41.51
CA ILE A 347 8.76 30.91 40.33
C ILE A 347 7.28 30.61 40.62
N VAL A 348 6.93 30.37 41.89
CA VAL A 348 5.54 30.22 42.34
C VAL A 348 4.89 31.60 42.39
N SER A 349 3.77 31.76 41.68
CA SER A 349 2.96 32.98 41.70
C SER A 349 1.86 32.89 42.74
N SER A 350 1.72 33.90 43.59
CA SER A 350 0.57 34.10 44.48
C SER A 350 -0.52 34.93 43.79
N SER A 351 -1.78 34.70 44.16
CA SER A 351 -2.91 35.54 43.71
C SER A 351 -2.91 36.95 44.32
N TYR A 352 -2.06 37.19 45.32
CA TYR A 352 -1.88 38.47 45.99
C TYR A 352 -0.46 39.00 45.74
N PRO A 353 -0.28 40.32 45.55
CA PRO A 353 1.02 40.94 45.31
C PRO A 353 1.96 40.80 46.52
N ASP A 354 1.42 40.71 47.73
CA ASP A 354 2.12 40.35 48.95
C ASP A 354 1.23 39.50 49.87
N PRO A 355 1.78 38.49 50.57
CA PRO A 355 3.14 37.96 50.43
C PRO A 355 3.32 37.12 49.14
N THR A 356 4.55 37.11 48.62
CA THR A 356 4.94 36.17 47.56
C THR A 356 4.80 34.72 48.06
N GLY A 357 4.21 33.84 47.25
CA GLY A 357 3.90 32.47 47.63
C GLY A 357 5.13 31.71 48.16
N SER A 358 4.93 30.79 49.11
CA SER A 358 6.00 29.95 49.66
C SER A 358 6.72 29.18 48.56
N PHE A 359 8.03 28.96 48.73
CA PHE A 359 8.83 28.21 47.77
C PHE A 359 8.30 26.78 47.59
N GLU A 360 8.01 26.41 46.34
CA GLU A 360 7.69 25.05 45.95
C GLU A 360 8.64 24.58 44.84
N LYS A 361 9.04 23.31 44.91
CA LYS A 361 9.80 22.67 43.83
C LYS A 361 8.89 22.47 42.61
N THR A 362 9.15 23.21 41.55
CA THR A 362 8.42 23.10 40.28
C THR A 362 9.38 22.91 39.13
N THR A 363 9.10 21.94 38.26
CA THR A 363 9.85 21.66 37.04
C THR A 363 8.94 21.71 35.82
N TYR A 364 9.53 21.72 34.62
CA TYR A 364 8.79 21.67 33.37
C TYR A 364 9.26 20.51 32.52
N ILE A 365 8.33 19.68 32.07
CA ILE A 365 8.60 18.60 31.12
C ILE A 365 8.40 19.16 29.72
N SER A 366 9.49 19.28 28.95
CA SER A 366 9.48 19.84 27.59
C SER A 366 9.76 18.79 26.50
N LYS A 367 10.49 17.73 26.86
CA LYS A 367 10.88 16.64 25.96
C LYS A 367 10.91 15.33 26.72
N ILE A 368 10.60 14.24 26.02
CA ILE A 368 10.67 12.87 26.52
C ILE A 368 11.57 12.11 25.55
N GLY A 369 12.71 11.62 26.03
CA GLY A 369 13.60 10.75 25.27
C GLY A 369 13.20 9.29 25.43
N ILE A 370 13.15 8.57 24.32
CA ILE A 370 12.90 7.12 24.28
C ILE A 370 14.24 6.46 23.99
N TYR A 371 14.59 5.45 24.79
CA TYR A 371 15.87 4.78 24.71
C TYR A 371 15.66 3.27 24.51
N ASP A 372 16.61 2.62 23.84
CA ASP A 372 16.68 1.16 23.75
C ASP A 372 17.29 0.54 25.03
N GLU A 373 17.49 -0.79 25.02
CA GLU A 373 18.05 -1.53 26.15
C GLU A 373 19.50 -1.13 26.47
N ASP A 374 20.25 -0.69 25.46
CA ASP A 374 21.65 -0.24 25.54
C ASP A 374 21.78 1.26 25.87
N LYS A 375 20.65 1.95 26.08
CA LYS A 375 20.54 3.40 26.34
C LYS A 375 20.93 4.28 25.15
N ASN A 376 20.83 3.78 23.93
CA ASN A 376 20.84 4.61 22.74
C ASN A 376 19.49 5.31 22.58
N LEU A 377 19.53 6.59 22.20
CA LEU A 377 18.34 7.38 21.99
C LEU A 377 17.68 6.98 20.65
N ILE A 378 16.48 6.40 20.71
CA ILE A 378 15.72 5.98 19.53
C ILE A 378 14.67 7.01 19.10
N GLY A 379 14.29 7.95 19.98
CA GLY A 379 13.36 9.00 19.62
C GLY A 379 13.21 10.10 20.67
N ILE A 380 12.77 11.29 20.25
CA ILE A 380 12.44 12.41 21.14
C ILE A 380 11.02 12.87 20.86
N ALA A 381 10.14 12.76 21.86
CA ALA A 381 8.83 13.40 21.83
C ALA A 381 8.92 14.79 22.46
N LYS A 382 8.66 15.85 21.68
CA LYS A 382 8.63 17.24 22.15
C LYS A 382 7.18 17.66 22.39
N VAL A 383 6.90 18.24 23.56
CA VAL A 383 5.58 18.85 23.82
C VAL A 383 5.54 20.28 23.29
N ALA A 384 4.38 20.71 22.77
CA ALA A 384 4.21 22.05 22.20
C ALA A 384 4.41 23.15 23.26
N THR A 385 3.82 22.96 24.44
CA THR A 385 4.00 23.81 25.62
C THR A 385 4.58 22.96 26.76
N PRO A 386 5.66 23.42 27.44
CA PRO A 386 6.23 22.67 28.56
C PRO A 386 5.21 22.49 29.69
N VAL A 387 5.02 21.26 30.14
CA VAL A 387 4.02 20.94 31.17
C VAL A 387 4.63 21.14 32.55
N LYS A 388 3.99 21.99 33.37
CA LYS A 388 4.41 22.26 34.76
C LYS A 388 4.16 21.03 35.64
N LYS A 389 5.24 20.45 36.18
CA LYS A 389 5.24 19.36 37.16
C LYS A 389 5.52 19.91 38.56
N THR A 390 4.63 19.62 39.50
CA THR A 390 4.81 19.84 40.94
C THR A 390 4.91 18.50 41.65
N VAL A 391 5.22 18.51 42.95
CA VAL A 391 5.36 17.28 43.77
C VAL A 391 4.04 16.50 43.81
N GLU A 392 2.91 17.20 43.87
CA GLU A 392 1.58 16.60 44.05
C GLU A 392 0.91 16.11 42.75
N ARG A 393 1.37 16.60 41.60
CA ARG A 393 0.76 16.31 40.30
C ARG A 393 1.41 15.09 39.66
N ASP A 394 0.62 14.21 39.09
CA ASP A 394 1.02 13.13 38.20
C ASP A 394 0.66 13.47 36.75
N PHE A 395 1.48 13.00 35.82
CA PHE A 395 1.17 13.09 34.39
C PHE A 395 1.53 11.77 33.71
N THR A 396 0.75 11.40 32.71
CA THR A 396 1.09 10.28 31.82
C THR A 396 1.05 10.80 30.38
N PHE A 397 2.17 10.66 29.69
CA PHE A 397 2.29 11.03 28.29
C PHE A 397 2.05 9.80 27.43
N LYS A 398 1.00 9.86 26.60
CA LYS A 398 0.71 8.84 25.60
C LYS A 398 1.50 9.15 24.32
N ILE A 399 2.49 8.32 24.03
CA ILE A 399 3.32 8.42 22.83
C ILE A 399 2.88 7.32 21.88
N LYS A 400 2.65 7.67 20.61
CA LYS A 400 2.37 6.70 19.54
C LYS A 400 3.50 6.76 18.52
N LEU A 401 4.04 5.60 18.19
CA LEU A 401 5.06 5.41 17.18
C LEU A 401 4.53 4.42 16.14
N ASP A 402 4.52 4.84 14.87
CA ASP A 402 4.25 3.96 13.73
C ASP A 402 5.50 3.12 13.47
N ILE A 403 5.35 1.79 13.30
CA ILE A 403 6.46 0.83 13.18
C ILE A 403 6.32 -0.11 11.99
#